data_AF-A0A522EXJ8-F1
#
_entry.id   AF-A0A522EXJ8-F1
#
_cell.length_a   1.000
_cell.length_b   1.000
_cell.length_c   1.000
_cell.angle_alpha   90.00
_cell.angle_beta   90.00
_cell.angle_gamma   90.00
#
_symmetry.space_group_name_H-M   'P 1'
#
loop_
_entity.id
_entity.type
_entity.pdbx_description
1 polymer ?
#
loop_
_entity_poly.entity_id
_entity_poly.type
_entity_poly.pdbx_seq_one_letter_code
_entity_poly.pdbx_strand_id
1 'polypeptide(L)'
;MPYSSQNVDFRRDKQQFFTALQSKNKGTEFHFADTKTNEKNYGFLLQNKLTLEAELSQLFASLKKQNAEYNNQFWFYCYYCASLLEAYYKAYGQQIKMSEFTRIKAQIKDRVYQVKKPKEEDPSFAEALRNKFMSSLSSLADSPNHISQIRDNVAFANLCRLYWVFCRLTLVQGLRVAKDLELIDKLDVVLGTHTDIDKIIGAIQAPNGVLNYFSVGLFAFRLVVDGGLLIKHTFFPSDEEKDEMGATAWDRFKHELYKRHCNFANDFVWAVVNFLTNFNHISGIPGAVTGYITAVFLVFDICLLLYRNNLAKEEYLAKKSQYLEELKYYNDTTIKSYLSEEQRRNHITMLNRQLIELEMDWRTKEATFLFAATAAALLFAGFTLALLVSSPVIIFASYFVCQVAVAMYLSTGAYSQFSEKSLLLEQANLTGENLNVARKEYEIARNDFIFAMVKNTVMPSLLIATYAICWPAAIALTVLYMGHELLHAYNQYGLNAESKLLAATAPNDFAQPSLAPAF
;
A
#
# COMPACT_ATOMS: atom_id res chain seq x y z
N MET A 1 -11.28 -10.01 26.74
CA MET A 1 -11.24 -8.79 25.89
C MET A 1 -12.29 -8.97 24.79
N PRO A 2 -12.98 -7.93 24.31
CA PRO A 2 -14.06 -8.08 23.33
C PRO A 2 -13.65 -8.79 22.01
N TYR A 3 -12.35 -8.84 21.71
CA TYR A 3 -11.79 -9.49 20.51
C TYR A 3 -11.28 -10.93 20.73
N SER A 4 -11.34 -11.47 21.95
CA SER A 4 -10.70 -12.76 22.30
C SER A 4 -11.31 -13.98 21.61
N SER A 5 -12.59 -13.90 21.26
CA SER A 5 -13.35 -14.98 20.62
C SER A 5 -13.06 -15.12 19.12
N GLN A 6 -12.62 -14.05 18.45
CA GLN A 6 -12.45 -14.03 16.99
C GLN A 6 -11.29 -14.92 16.48
N ASN A 7 -10.32 -15.25 17.35
CA ASN A 7 -9.10 -15.97 16.96
C ASN A 7 -8.91 -17.32 17.68
N VAL A 8 -9.98 -17.90 18.25
CA VAL A 8 -9.86 -19.15 19.04
C VAL A 8 -9.40 -20.32 18.17
N ASP A 9 -10.01 -20.51 17.00
CA ASP A 9 -9.67 -21.63 16.12
C ASP A 9 -8.25 -21.51 15.56
N PHE A 10 -7.83 -20.29 15.19
CA PHE A 10 -6.46 -20.02 14.75
C PHE A 10 -5.42 -20.33 15.84
N ARG A 11 -5.67 -19.89 17.07
CA ARG A 11 -4.75 -20.17 18.19
C ARG A 11 -4.65 -21.65 18.50
N ARG A 12 -5.79 -22.35 18.48
CA ARG A 12 -5.83 -23.80 18.67
C ARG A 12 -5.02 -24.49 17.57
N ASP A 13 -5.14 -24.06 16.32
CA ASP A 13 -4.35 -24.58 15.21
C ASP A 13 -2.84 -24.38 15.42
N LYS A 14 -2.42 -23.16 15.78
CA LYS A 14 -1.03 -22.84 16.11
C LYS A 14 -0.49 -23.74 17.23
N GLN A 15 -1.24 -23.89 18.32
CA GLN A 15 -0.85 -24.75 19.44
C GLN A 15 -0.74 -26.22 19.00
N GLN A 16 -1.72 -26.73 18.24
CA GLN A 16 -1.69 -28.09 17.70
C GLN A 16 -0.50 -28.33 16.79
N PHE A 17 -0.13 -27.35 15.95
CA PHE A 17 1.04 -27.43 15.10
C PHE A 17 2.32 -27.61 15.93
N PHE A 18 2.55 -26.75 16.92
CA PHE A 18 3.75 -26.82 17.77
C PHE A 18 3.78 -28.09 18.63
N THR A 19 2.66 -28.53 19.19
CA THR A 19 2.57 -29.80 19.92
C THR A 19 2.91 -30.98 19.03
N ALA A 20 2.34 -31.03 17.82
CA ALA A 20 2.58 -32.13 16.91
C ALA A 20 4.02 -32.13 16.38
N LEU A 21 4.61 -30.95 16.14
CA LEU A 21 5.98 -30.81 15.63
C LEU A 21 7.02 -31.45 16.57
N GLN A 22 6.82 -31.38 17.88
CA GLN A 22 7.74 -31.99 18.86
C GLN A 22 7.85 -33.52 18.73
N SER A 23 6.78 -34.17 18.27
CA SER A 23 6.72 -35.63 18.12
C SER A 23 7.29 -36.13 16.79
N LYS A 24 7.81 -35.23 15.93
CA LYS A 24 8.26 -35.58 14.59
C LYS A 24 9.75 -35.89 14.53
N ASN A 25 10.10 -36.80 13.62
CA ASN A 25 11.47 -37.14 13.31
C ASN A 25 12.16 -35.95 12.63
N LYS A 26 13.40 -35.66 13.04
CA LYS A 26 14.24 -34.64 12.40
C LYS A 26 14.35 -34.92 10.89
N GLY A 27 14.21 -33.88 10.08
CA GLY A 27 14.28 -33.94 8.61
C GLY A 27 12.93 -34.15 7.91
N THR A 28 11.83 -34.32 8.64
CA THR A 28 10.48 -34.49 8.07
C THR A 28 9.55 -33.29 8.29
N GLU A 29 10.06 -32.19 8.84
CA GLU A 29 9.26 -31.06 9.33
C GLU A 29 8.55 -30.30 8.20
N PHE A 30 9.20 -30.09 7.04
CA PHE A 30 8.54 -29.47 5.88
C PHE A 30 7.43 -30.35 5.30
N HIS A 31 7.67 -31.66 5.20
CA HIS A 31 6.64 -32.61 4.78
C HIS A 31 5.46 -32.62 5.77
N PHE A 32 5.75 -32.54 7.07
CA PHE A 32 4.72 -32.41 8.10
C PHE A 32 3.91 -31.12 7.93
N ALA A 33 4.56 -29.98 7.68
CA ALA A 33 3.87 -28.72 7.42
C ALA A 33 2.97 -28.79 6.17
N ASP A 34 3.47 -29.35 5.06
CA ASP A 34 2.68 -29.51 3.83
C ASP A 34 1.50 -30.48 4.05
N THR A 35 1.70 -31.57 4.81
CA THR A 35 0.61 -32.50 5.19
C THR A 35 -0.45 -31.78 6.01
N LYS A 36 -0.05 -30.98 7.01
CA LYS A 36 -0.97 -30.20 7.85
C LYS A 36 -1.73 -29.15 7.07
N THR A 37 -1.11 -28.53 6.06
CA THR A 37 -1.80 -27.61 5.15
C THR A 37 -2.92 -28.32 4.38
N ASN A 38 -2.66 -29.54 3.88
CA ASN A 38 -3.65 -30.31 3.13
C ASN A 38 -4.83 -30.79 3.99
N GLU A 39 -4.68 -30.83 5.33
CA GLU A 39 -5.79 -31.11 6.25
C GLU A 39 -6.74 -29.92 6.42
N LYS A 40 -6.37 -28.70 5.95
CA LYS A 40 -7.19 -27.49 6.13
C LYS A 40 -8.11 -27.26 4.94
N ASN A 41 -9.40 -27.20 5.21
CA ASN A 41 -10.39 -26.83 4.22
C ASN A 41 -10.39 -25.32 3.91
N TYR A 42 -11.02 -24.96 2.79
CA TYR A 42 -11.11 -23.56 2.37
C TYR A 42 -11.88 -22.67 3.37
N GLY A 43 -12.86 -23.22 4.10
CA GLY A 43 -13.61 -22.47 5.12
C GLY A 43 -12.71 -21.91 6.23
N PHE A 44 -11.80 -22.73 6.75
CA PHE A 44 -10.79 -22.30 7.71
C PHE A 44 -9.88 -21.22 7.12
N LEU A 45 -9.40 -21.41 5.88
CA LEU A 45 -8.52 -20.46 5.21
C LEU A 45 -9.21 -19.10 5.01
N LEU A 46 -10.48 -19.11 4.57
CA LEU A 46 -11.28 -17.92 4.33
C LEU A 46 -11.47 -17.11 5.62
N GLN A 47 -11.88 -17.76 6.70
CA GLN A 47 -12.15 -17.12 7.99
C GLN A 47 -10.89 -16.54 8.65
N ASN A 48 -9.74 -17.20 8.47
CA ASN A 48 -8.51 -16.84 9.15
C ASN A 48 -7.51 -16.10 8.25
N LYS A 49 -7.90 -15.72 7.03
CA LYS A 49 -7.02 -15.12 6.02
C LYS A 49 -6.23 -13.91 6.54
N LEU A 50 -6.92 -12.92 7.12
CA LEU A 50 -6.28 -11.71 7.64
C LEU A 50 -5.33 -12.02 8.80
N THR A 51 -5.75 -12.91 9.70
CA THR A 51 -4.95 -13.37 10.85
C THR A 51 -3.70 -14.12 10.40
N LEU A 52 -3.79 -14.92 9.34
CA LEU A 52 -2.69 -15.65 8.70
C LEU A 52 -1.69 -14.70 8.03
N GLU A 53 -2.18 -13.71 7.27
CA GLU A 53 -1.32 -12.68 6.64
C GLU A 53 -0.54 -11.91 7.70
N ALA A 54 -1.21 -11.47 8.77
CA ALA A 54 -0.57 -10.79 9.88
C ALA A 54 0.46 -11.68 10.59
N GLU A 55 0.10 -12.93 10.92
CA GLU A 55 1.00 -13.89 11.58
C GLU A 55 2.26 -14.12 10.74
N LEU A 56 2.10 -14.42 9.44
CA LEU A 56 3.23 -14.67 8.55
C LEU A 56 4.13 -13.44 8.44
N SER A 57 3.55 -12.27 8.19
CA SER A 57 4.31 -11.01 8.04
C SER A 57 5.18 -10.74 9.26
N GLN A 58 4.56 -10.75 10.44
CA GLN A 58 5.23 -10.42 11.70
C GLN A 58 6.25 -11.49 12.10
N LEU A 59 5.91 -12.77 11.94
CA LEU A 59 6.83 -13.86 12.25
C LEU A 59 8.03 -13.86 11.31
N PHE A 60 7.81 -13.68 10.01
CA PHE A 60 8.87 -13.68 9.01
C PHE A 60 9.80 -12.49 9.18
N ALA A 61 9.27 -11.30 9.45
CA ALA A 61 10.06 -10.11 9.79
C ALA A 61 10.89 -10.35 11.06
N SER A 62 10.27 -10.88 12.11
CA SER A 62 10.94 -11.20 13.38
C SER A 62 12.06 -12.25 13.20
N LEU A 63 11.86 -13.24 12.33
CA LEU A 63 12.84 -14.29 12.05
C LEU A 63 14.00 -13.79 11.17
N LYS A 64 13.74 -12.91 10.21
CA LYS A 64 14.79 -12.30 9.36
C LYS A 64 15.77 -11.46 10.15
N LYS A 65 15.30 -10.78 11.20
CA LYS A 65 16.14 -9.99 12.10
C LYS A 65 17.02 -10.86 13.02
N GLN A 66 16.90 -12.19 12.97
CA GLN A 66 17.63 -13.12 13.85
C GLN A 66 18.65 -13.98 13.08
N ASN A 67 19.88 -14.02 13.62
CA ASN A 67 20.92 -14.95 13.18
C ASN A 67 20.97 -16.26 14.00
N ALA A 68 20.12 -16.41 15.02
CA ALA A 68 20.19 -17.53 15.96
C ALA A 68 19.72 -18.86 15.35
N GLU A 69 20.56 -19.89 15.49
CA GLU A 69 20.36 -21.28 15.05
C GLU A 69 19.21 -22.00 15.79
N TYR A 70 18.73 -21.43 16.90
CA TYR A 70 17.76 -22.04 17.83
C TYR A 70 16.28 -21.82 17.51
N ASN A 71 15.93 -21.35 16.31
CA ASN A 71 14.54 -21.00 15.94
C ASN A 71 13.92 -21.84 14.83
N ASN A 72 14.46 -23.01 14.51
CA ASN A 72 13.98 -23.83 13.39
C ASN A 72 12.48 -24.17 13.48
N GLN A 73 11.94 -24.38 14.70
CA GLN A 73 10.50 -24.61 14.89
C GLN A 73 9.63 -23.44 14.39
N PHE A 74 10.09 -22.21 14.57
CA PHE A 74 9.39 -21.02 14.11
C PHE A 74 9.53 -20.82 12.60
N TRP A 75 10.67 -21.21 12.01
CA TRP A 75 10.81 -21.27 10.56
C TRP A 75 9.86 -22.29 9.93
N PHE A 76 9.69 -23.48 10.54
CA PHE A 76 8.71 -24.46 10.08
C PHE A 76 7.27 -23.97 10.22
N TYR A 77 6.94 -23.29 11.32
CA TYR A 77 5.63 -22.67 11.49
C TYR A 77 5.40 -21.54 10.48
N CYS A 78 6.42 -20.71 10.21
CA CYS A 78 6.38 -19.67 9.20
C CYS A 78 6.15 -20.27 7.79
N TYR A 79 6.81 -21.38 7.47
CA TYR A 79 6.57 -22.13 6.24
C TYR A 79 5.13 -22.66 6.16
N TYR A 80 4.60 -23.20 7.26
CA TYR A 80 3.22 -23.65 7.35
C TYR A 80 2.22 -22.51 7.08
N CYS A 81 2.41 -21.33 7.70
CA CYS A 81 1.57 -20.17 7.41
C CYS A 81 1.64 -19.76 5.93
N ALA A 82 2.84 -19.78 5.32
CA ALA A 82 3.01 -19.49 3.90
C ALA A 82 2.33 -20.54 3.01
N SER A 83 2.36 -21.82 3.38
CA SER A 83 1.65 -22.90 2.67
C SER A 83 0.13 -22.73 2.76
N LEU A 84 -0.42 -22.33 3.91
CA LEU A 84 -1.85 -22.04 4.06
C LEU A 84 -2.29 -20.88 3.16
N LEU A 85 -1.50 -19.81 3.10
CA LEU A 85 -1.79 -18.66 2.24
C LEU A 85 -1.63 -19.00 0.76
N GLU A 86 -0.62 -19.78 0.38
CA GLU A 86 -0.49 -20.31 -0.98
C GLU A 86 -1.72 -21.13 -1.38
N ALA A 87 -2.18 -22.04 -0.50
CA ALA A 87 -3.38 -22.84 -0.73
C ALA A 87 -4.65 -21.97 -0.88
N TYR A 88 -4.81 -20.95 -0.02
CA TYR A 88 -5.91 -19.99 -0.13
C TYR A 88 -5.89 -19.27 -1.48
N TYR A 89 -4.75 -18.70 -1.87
CA TYR A 89 -4.66 -17.92 -3.10
C TYR A 89 -4.69 -18.77 -4.37
N LYS A 90 -4.29 -20.04 -4.29
CA LYS A 90 -4.51 -21.03 -5.34
C LYS A 90 -6.01 -21.27 -5.52
N ALA A 91 -6.75 -21.58 -4.45
CA ALA A 91 -8.18 -21.79 -4.51
C ALA A 91 -8.94 -20.55 -5.02
N TYR A 92 -8.54 -19.37 -4.54
CA TYR A 92 -9.09 -18.08 -4.97
C TYR A 92 -8.73 -17.69 -6.41
N GLY A 93 -7.77 -18.38 -7.05
CA GLY A 93 -7.33 -18.09 -8.41
C GLY A 93 -6.48 -16.83 -8.57
N GLN A 94 -5.75 -16.39 -7.53
CA GLN A 94 -4.86 -15.23 -7.58
C GLN A 94 -3.39 -15.64 -7.72
N GLN A 95 -2.97 -15.89 -8.96
CA GLN A 95 -1.66 -16.45 -9.31
C GLN A 95 -0.46 -15.64 -8.79
N ILE A 96 -0.55 -14.30 -8.79
CA ILE A 96 0.54 -13.42 -8.32
C ILE A 96 0.76 -13.58 -6.80
N LYS A 97 -0.33 -13.67 -6.03
CA LYS A 97 -0.23 -13.87 -4.60
C LYS A 97 0.24 -15.29 -4.27
N MET A 98 -0.25 -16.29 -5.01
CA MET A 98 0.25 -17.66 -4.90
C MET A 98 1.77 -17.70 -5.11
N SER A 99 2.29 -17.13 -6.21
CA SER A 99 3.72 -17.15 -6.51
C SER A 99 4.58 -16.36 -5.50
N GLU A 100 4.03 -15.28 -4.92
CA GLU A 100 4.64 -14.57 -3.80
C GLU A 100 4.90 -15.52 -2.60
N PHE A 101 3.89 -16.30 -2.19
CA PHE A 101 4.03 -17.24 -1.08
C PHE A 101 4.87 -18.47 -1.44
N THR A 102 4.81 -18.97 -2.69
CA THR A 102 5.72 -20.01 -3.18
C THR A 102 7.18 -19.56 -3.05
N ARG A 103 7.47 -18.29 -3.38
CA ARG A 103 8.81 -17.71 -3.23
C ARG A 103 9.23 -17.58 -1.76
N ILE A 104 8.33 -17.16 -0.88
CA ILE A 104 8.61 -17.10 0.57
C ILE A 104 8.92 -18.51 1.11
N LYS A 105 8.17 -19.53 0.72
CA LYS A 105 8.43 -20.94 1.08
C LYS A 105 9.81 -21.39 0.63
N ALA A 106 10.21 -21.05 -0.61
CA ALA A 106 11.55 -21.35 -1.11
C ALA A 106 12.64 -20.65 -0.28
N GLN A 107 12.47 -19.36 0.03
CA GLN A 107 13.41 -18.61 0.88
C GLN A 107 13.57 -19.25 2.27
N ILE A 108 12.48 -19.74 2.86
CA ILE A 108 12.52 -20.41 4.16
C ILE A 108 13.27 -21.75 4.05
N LYS A 109 12.98 -22.56 3.02
CA LYS A 109 13.70 -23.83 2.78
C LYS A 109 15.20 -23.61 2.61
N ASP A 110 15.59 -22.64 1.77
CA ASP A 110 16.98 -22.29 1.51
C ASP A 110 17.70 -21.89 2.81
N ARG A 111 17.03 -21.09 3.65
CA ARG A 111 17.56 -20.64 4.95
C ARG A 111 17.76 -21.78 5.94
N VAL A 112 16.79 -22.67 6.06
CA VAL A 112 16.81 -23.78 7.04
C VAL A 112 17.83 -24.84 6.63
N TYR A 113 17.88 -25.21 5.34
CA TYR A 113 18.86 -26.17 4.84
C TYR A 113 20.27 -25.59 4.66
N GLN A 114 20.48 -24.31 4.99
CA GLN A 114 21.74 -23.59 4.82
C GLN A 114 22.33 -23.82 3.42
N VAL A 115 21.47 -23.88 2.40
CA VAL A 115 21.92 -24.07 1.03
C VAL A 115 22.83 -22.88 0.74
N LYS A 116 24.14 -23.12 0.66
CA LYS A 116 25.12 -22.13 0.22
C LYS A 116 24.77 -21.82 -1.21
N LYS A 117 23.89 -20.85 -1.41
CA LYS A 117 23.78 -20.23 -2.71
C LYS A 117 25.17 -19.67 -3.01
N PRO A 118 25.71 -19.88 -4.23
CA PRO A 118 26.80 -19.03 -4.67
C PRO A 118 26.35 -17.60 -4.40
N LYS A 119 27.24 -16.75 -3.84
CA LYS A 119 26.95 -15.33 -3.63
C LYS A 119 26.26 -14.85 -4.90
N GLU A 120 24.93 -14.68 -4.85
CA GLU A 120 24.21 -14.09 -5.97
C GLU A 120 24.80 -12.69 -6.00
N GLU A 121 25.64 -12.42 -6.99
CA GLU A 121 26.07 -11.06 -7.26
C GLU A 121 24.77 -10.26 -7.37
N ASP A 122 24.61 -9.25 -6.50
CA ASP A 122 23.46 -8.36 -6.57
C ASP A 122 23.36 -7.93 -8.04
N PRO A 123 22.22 -8.18 -8.73
CA PRO A 123 22.14 -8.02 -10.17
C PRO A 123 22.61 -6.62 -10.53
N SER A 124 23.36 -6.46 -11.61
CA SER A 124 23.76 -5.12 -12.05
C SER A 124 22.52 -4.22 -12.16
N PHE A 125 22.65 -2.92 -11.93
CA PHE A 125 21.50 -2.02 -12.04
C PHE A 125 20.74 -2.19 -13.36
N ALA A 126 21.45 -2.39 -14.47
CA ALA A 126 20.86 -2.64 -15.78
C ALA A 126 20.02 -3.93 -15.80
N GLU A 127 20.48 -4.99 -15.15
CA GLU A 127 19.74 -6.24 -15.04
C GLU A 127 18.55 -6.13 -14.08
N ALA A 128 18.70 -5.46 -12.94
CA ALA A 128 17.60 -5.16 -12.03
C ALA A 128 16.52 -4.30 -12.71
N LEU A 129 16.92 -3.29 -13.48
CA LEU A 129 16.04 -2.44 -14.26
C LEU A 129 15.34 -3.24 -15.38
N ARG A 130 16.09 -4.05 -16.14
CA ARG A 130 15.53 -4.94 -17.17
C ARG A 130 14.51 -5.89 -16.57
N ASN A 131 14.83 -6.54 -15.46
CA ASN A 131 13.96 -7.52 -14.83
C ASN A 131 12.70 -6.85 -14.29
N LYS A 132 12.82 -5.67 -13.65
CA LYS A 132 11.66 -4.87 -13.25
C LYS A 132 10.81 -4.47 -14.45
N PHE A 133 11.41 -3.89 -15.48
CA PHE A 133 10.71 -3.44 -16.67
C PHE A 133 10.01 -4.59 -17.40
N MET A 134 10.70 -5.71 -17.64
CA MET A 134 10.12 -6.90 -18.26
C MET A 134 9.01 -7.50 -17.41
N SER A 135 9.16 -7.55 -16.08
CA SER A 135 8.10 -8.03 -15.18
C SER A 135 6.87 -7.13 -15.19
N SER A 136 7.06 -5.81 -15.26
CA SER A 136 5.96 -4.85 -15.39
C SER A 136 5.29 -4.97 -16.75
N LEU A 137 6.06 -5.14 -17.83
CA LEU A 137 5.54 -5.25 -19.18
C LEU A 137 4.82 -6.58 -19.42
N SER A 138 5.35 -7.69 -18.89
CA SER A 138 4.64 -8.98 -18.87
C SER A 138 3.37 -8.88 -18.04
N SER A 139 3.41 -8.23 -16.86
CA SER A 139 2.22 -8.03 -16.04
C SER A 139 1.16 -7.16 -16.72
N LEU A 140 1.57 -6.21 -17.57
CA LEU A 140 0.66 -5.40 -18.39
C LEU A 140 0.09 -6.19 -19.56
N ALA A 141 0.90 -7.05 -20.21
CA ALA A 141 0.45 -7.94 -21.26
C ALA A 141 -0.54 -9.00 -20.75
N ASP A 142 -0.34 -9.48 -19.52
CA ASP A 142 -1.21 -10.45 -18.83
C ASP A 142 -2.39 -9.77 -18.10
N SER A 143 -2.40 -8.44 -17.98
CA SER A 143 -3.45 -7.68 -17.30
C SER A 143 -4.88 -7.98 -17.78
N PRO A 144 -5.15 -8.21 -19.09
CA PRO A 144 -6.48 -8.61 -19.56
C PRO A 144 -6.99 -9.90 -18.89
N ASN A 145 -6.10 -10.79 -18.48
CA ASN A 145 -6.42 -12.05 -17.81
C ASN A 145 -6.49 -11.91 -16.27
N HIS A 146 -6.20 -10.71 -15.74
CA HIS A 146 -6.13 -10.43 -14.31
C HIS A 146 -7.00 -9.23 -13.92
N ILE A 147 -8.28 -9.50 -13.66
CA ILE A 147 -9.32 -8.52 -13.29
C ILE A 147 -8.89 -7.57 -12.16
N SER A 148 -8.12 -8.06 -11.17
CA SER A 148 -7.62 -7.21 -10.07
C SER A 148 -6.59 -6.17 -10.53
N GLN A 149 -5.73 -6.48 -11.50
CA GLN A 149 -4.74 -5.54 -12.04
C GLN A 149 -5.43 -4.47 -12.89
N ILE A 150 -6.41 -4.87 -13.69
CA ILE A 150 -7.27 -3.94 -14.44
C ILE A 150 -7.90 -2.92 -13.48
N ARG A 151 -8.45 -3.36 -12.35
CA ARG A 151 -9.03 -2.48 -11.33
C ARG A 151 -8.00 -1.49 -10.78
N ASP A 152 -6.80 -1.95 -10.45
CA ASP A 152 -5.75 -1.11 -9.87
C ASP A 152 -5.24 -0.08 -10.88
N ASN A 153 -5.13 -0.46 -12.16
CA ASN A 153 -4.80 0.46 -13.25
C ASN A 153 -5.89 1.52 -13.45
N VAL A 154 -7.18 1.15 -13.36
CA VAL A 154 -8.29 2.12 -13.46
C VAL A 154 -8.31 3.05 -12.25
N ALA A 155 -8.00 2.55 -11.06
CA ALA A 155 -7.85 3.37 -9.86
C ALA A 155 -6.74 4.41 -10.04
N PHE A 156 -5.58 4.00 -10.55
CA PHE A 156 -4.46 4.88 -10.85
C PHE A 156 -4.81 5.90 -11.95
N ALA A 157 -5.46 5.46 -13.03
CA ALA A 157 -5.91 6.35 -14.10
C ALA A 157 -6.88 7.43 -13.58
N ASN A 158 -7.76 7.09 -12.63
CA ASN A 158 -8.65 8.07 -12.02
C ASN A 158 -7.89 9.09 -11.16
N LEU A 159 -6.85 8.65 -10.45
CA LEU A 159 -5.96 9.56 -9.71
C LEU A 159 -5.21 10.50 -10.66
N CYS A 160 -4.67 9.98 -11.77
CA CYS A 160 -4.05 10.80 -12.82
C CYS A 160 -5.03 11.80 -13.45
N ARG A 161 -6.29 11.39 -13.68
CA ARG A 161 -7.35 12.28 -14.17
C ARG A 161 -7.63 13.42 -13.19
N LEU A 162 -7.84 13.11 -11.91
CA LEU A 162 -8.06 14.11 -10.86
C LEU A 162 -6.89 15.09 -10.80
N TYR A 163 -5.68 14.54 -10.90
CA TYR A 163 -4.46 15.30 -10.89
C TYR A 163 -4.33 16.26 -12.08
N TRP A 164 -4.64 15.79 -13.29
CA TRP A 164 -4.71 16.65 -14.48
C TRP A 164 -5.71 17.79 -14.29
N VAL A 165 -6.91 17.50 -13.76
CA VAL A 165 -7.95 18.51 -13.53
C VAL A 165 -7.43 19.65 -12.66
N PHE A 166 -6.76 19.35 -11.56
CA PHE A 166 -6.26 20.40 -10.66
C PHE A 166 -5.02 21.11 -11.21
N CYS A 167 -4.07 20.42 -11.84
CA CYS A 167 -2.96 21.08 -12.52
C CYS A 167 -3.48 22.07 -13.58
N ARG A 168 -4.45 21.64 -14.38
CA ARG A 168 -5.11 22.48 -15.39
C ARG A 168 -5.77 23.71 -14.77
N LEU A 169 -6.55 23.52 -13.70
CA LEU A 169 -7.24 24.64 -13.02
C LEU A 169 -6.23 25.63 -12.43
N THR A 170 -5.17 25.13 -11.78
CA THR A 170 -4.07 25.97 -11.27
C THR A 170 -3.39 26.75 -12.38
N LEU A 171 -3.01 26.09 -13.48
CA LEU A 171 -2.33 26.73 -14.60
C LEU A 171 -3.19 27.80 -15.29
N VAL A 172 -4.47 27.49 -15.56
CA VAL A 172 -5.39 28.43 -16.19
C VAL A 172 -5.59 29.67 -15.31
N GLN A 173 -5.81 29.49 -14.00
CA GLN A 173 -6.00 30.63 -13.10
C GLN A 173 -4.70 31.39 -12.86
N GLY A 174 -3.56 30.70 -12.82
CA GLY A 174 -2.24 31.33 -12.73
C GLY A 174 -1.93 32.20 -13.95
N LEU A 175 -2.24 31.71 -15.16
CA LEU A 175 -2.10 32.47 -16.41
C LEU A 175 -3.02 33.70 -16.44
N ARG A 176 -4.26 33.56 -15.94
CA ARG A 176 -5.20 34.69 -15.82
C ARG A 176 -4.69 35.74 -14.84
N VAL A 177 -4.23 35.32 -13.65
CA VAL A 177 -3.60 36.23 -12.67
C VAL A 177 -2.37 36.91 -13.27
N ALA A 178 -1.54 36.18 -14.01
CA ALA A 178 -0.35 36.75 -14.64
C ALA A 178 -0.69 37.78 -15.73
N LYS A 179 -1.79 37.55 -16.47
CA LYS A 179 -2.36 38.51 -17.42
C LYS A 179 -2.90 39.75 -16.69
N ASP A 180 -3.69 39.56 -15.65
CA ASP A 180 -4.30 40.66 -14.86
C ASP A 180 -3.25 41.55 -14.16
N LEU A 181 -2.08 40.98 -13.82
CA LEU A 181 -0.94 41.68 -13.23
C LEU A 181 0.06 42.25 -14.26
N GLU A 182 -0.25 42.13 -15.56
CA GLU A 182 0.61 42.55 -16.68
C GLU A 182 2.02 41.93 -16.62
N LEU A 183 2.17 40.77 -15.98
CA LEU A 183 3.46 40.09 -15.83
C LEU A 183 3.93 39.53 -17.18
N ILE A 184 2.99 39.04 -17.99
CA ILE A 184 3.29 38.48 -19.31
C ILE A 184 3.65 39.59 -20.29
N ASP A 185 2.93 40.72 -20.28
CA ASP A 185 3.25 41.86 -21.14
C ASP A 185 4.65 42.42 -20.85
N LYS A 186 5.04 42.48 -19.57
CA LYS A 186 6.42 42.85 -19.16
C LYS A 186 7.45 41.84 -19.63
N LEU A 187 7.15 40.55 -19.57
CA LEU A 187 8.03 39.49 -20.05
C LEU A 187 8.20 39.56 -21.58
N ASP A 188 7.10 39.77 -22.31
CA ASP A 188 7.07 39.89 -23.76
C ASP A 188 7.87 41.11 -24.24
N VAL A 189 7.78 42.24 -23.54
CA VAL A 189 8.61 43.43 -23.82
C VAL A 189 10.11 43.14 -23.62
N VAL A 190 10.47 42.37 -22.60
CA VAL A 190 11.89 42.02 -22.32
C VAL A 190 12.42 40.99 -23.32
N LEU A 191 11.60 40.02 -23.73
CA LEU A 191 12.00 38.94 -24.64
C LEU A 191 11.80 39.26 -26.12
N GLY A 192 11.11 40.35 -26.45
CA GLY A 192 10.75 40.72 -27.82
C GLY A 192 9.75 39.76 -28.45
N THR A 193 8.91 39.11 -27.64
CA THR A 193 7.93 38.10 -28.04
C THR A 193 6.49 38.61 -27.93
N HIS A 194 5.54 37.87 -28.50
CA HIS A 194 4.11 38.10 -28.30
C HIS A 194 3.44 36.78 -27.91
N THR A 195 3.10 36.65 -26.63
CA THR A 195 2.55 35.42 -26.05
C THR A 195 1.02 35.46 -26.06
N ASP A 196 0.39 34.60 -26.87
CA ASP A 196 -1.06 34.45 -26.88
C ASP A 196 -1.52 33.56 -25.72
N ILE A 197 -1.79 34.18 -24.58
CA ILE A 197 -2.25 33.52 -23.35
C ILE A 197 -3.58 32.78 -23.58
N ASP A 198 -4.50 33.36 -24.35
CA ASP A 198 -5.83 32.80 -24.54
C ASP A 198 -5.76 31.51 -25.37
N LYS A 199 -4.86 31.45 -26.37
CA LYS A 199 -4.54 30.22 -27.10
C LYS A 199 -3.92 29.15 -26.21
N ILE A 200 -3.00 29.51 -25.32
CA ILE A 200 -2.39 28.57 -24.35
C ILE A 200 -3.46 28.02 -23.40
N ILE A 201 -4.32 28.88 -22.86
CA ILE A 201 -5.46 28.48 -22.01
C ILE A 201 -6.39 27.52 -22.79
N GLY A 202 -6.70 27.83 -24.04
CA GLY A 202 -7.51 26.98 -24.91
C GLY A 202 -6.91 25.58 -25.09
N ALA A 203 -5.60 25.49 -25.34
CA ALA A 203 -4.89 24.22 -25.47
C ALA A 203 -4.93 23.40 -24.16
N ILE A 204 -4.72 24.04 -23.01
CA ILE A 204 -4.80 23.41 -21.69
C ILE A 204 -6.21 22.90 -21.38
N GLN A 205 -7.25 23.59 -21.87
CA GLN A 205 -8.66 23.24 -21.63
C GLN A 205 -9.23 22.18 -22.59
N ALA A 206 -8.62 21.98 -23.75
CA ALA A 206 -9.13 21.07 -24.79
C ALA A 206 -9.52 19.66 -24.30
N PRO A 207 -8.78 19.01 -23.36
CA PRO A 207 -9.14 17.67 -22.88
C PRO A 207 -10.36 17.60 -21.95
N ASN A 208 -11.01 18.72 -21.58
CA ASN A 208 -12.03 18.76 -20.54
C ASN A 208 -13.21 17.80 -20.79
N GLY A 209 -13.69 17.69 -22.03
CA GLY A 209 -14.76 16.75 -22.37
C GLY A 209 -14.38 15.30 -22.05
N VAL A 210 -13.18 14.89 -22.47
CA VAL A 210 -12.65 13.53 -22.21
C VAL A 210 -12.48 13.28 -20.72
N LEU A 211 -11.98 14.26 -19.96
CA LEU A 211 -11.83 14.14 -18.50
C LEU A 211 -13.18 13.98 -17.79
N ASN A 212 -14.25 14.64 -18.28
CA ASN A 212 -15.59 14.49 -17.74
C ASN A 212 -16.15 13.09 -17.99
N TYR A 213 -15.97 12.53 -19.19
CA TYR A 213 -16.35 11.13 -19.46
C TYR A 213 -15.59 10.15 -18.55
N PHE A 214 -14.27 10.31 -18.43
CA PHE A 214 -13.48 9.44 -17.56
C PHE A 214 -13.83 9.59 -16.07
N SER A 215 -14.32 10.76 -15.64
CA SER A 215 -14.73 10.96 -14.25
C SER A 215 -15.91 10.05 -13.84
N VAL A 216 -16.75 9.64 -14.79
CA VAL A 216 -17.85 8.68 -14.53
C VAL A 216 -17.40 7.28 -14.91
N GLY A 217 -16.83 7.13 -16.11
CA GLY A 217 -16.49 5.82 -16.68
C GLY A 217 -15.50 5.02 -15.83
N LEU A 218 -14.48 5.66 -15.25
CA LEU A 218 -13.47 4.94 -14.46
C LEU A 218 -14.06 4.40 -13.14
N PHE A 219 -14.93 5.16 -12.47
CA PHE A 219 -15.62 4.68 -11.26
C PHE A 219 -16.67 3.62 -11.58
N ALA A 220 -17.49 3.83 -12.61
CA ALA A 220 -18.49 2.85 -13.04
C ALA A 220 -17.83 1.53 -13.46
N PHE A 221 -16.71 1.60 -14.17
CA PHE A 221 -15.96 0.42 -14.57
C PHE A 221 -15.39 -0.34 -13.36
N ARG A 222 -14.79 0.37 -12.39
CA ARG A 222 -14.34 -0.27 -11.13
C ARG A 222 -15.49 -0.90 -10.36
N LEU A 223 -16.65 -0.24 -10.30
CA LEU A 223 -17.85 -0.76 -9.65
C LEU A 223 -18.30 -2.08 -10.29
N VAL A 224 -18.32 -2.14 -11.63
CA VAL A 224 -18.63 -3.36 -12.39
C VAL A 224 -17.60 -4.46 -12.14
N VAL A 225 -16.31 -4.11 -12.12
CA VAL A 225 -15.24 -5.08 -11.84
C VAL A 225 -15.34 -5.66 -10.44
N ASP A 226 -15.45 -4.83 -9.40
CA ASP A 226 -15.57 -5.30 -8.02
C ASP A 226 -16.88 -6.08 -7.81
N GLY A 227 -17.97 -5.66 -8.48
CA GLY A 227 -19.26 -6.36 -8.47
C GLY A 227 -19.19 -7.73 -9.15
N GLY A 228 -18.53 -7.80 -10.30
CA GLY A 228 -18.28 -9.05 -11.02
C GLY A 228 -17.44 -10.03 -10.21
N LEU A 229 -16.40 -9.55 -9.51
CA LEU A 229 -15.61 -10.39 -8.59
C LEU A 229 -16.47 -10.89 -7.41
N LEU A 230 -17.30 -10.03 -6.82
CA LEU A 230 -18.20 -10.44 -5.75
C LEU A 230 -19.18 -11.52 -6.23
N ILE A 231 -19.78 -11.37 -7.41
CA ILE A 231 -20.69 -12.36 -8.00
C ILE A 231 -19.95 -13.66 -8.30
N LYS A 232 -18.76 -13.57 -8.92
CA LYS A 232 -17.91 -14.73 -9.25
C LYS A 232 -17.63 -15.57 -8.00
N HIS A 233 -17.03 -14.99 -6.97
CA HIS A 233 -16.62 -15.76 -5.77
C HIS A 233 -17.81 -16.18 -4.89
N THR A 234 -18.98 -15.53 -5.03
CA THR A 234 -20.19 -15.93 -4.30
C THR A 234 -20.90 -17.11 -4.98
N PHE A 235 -21.25 -16.95 -6.26
CA PHE A 235 -22.16 -17.84 -6.99
C PHE A 235 -21.48 -18.78 -7.99
N PHE A 236 -20.27 -18.41 -8.46
CA PHE A 236 -19.47 -19.22 -9.38
C PHE A 236 -18.07 -19.50 -8.81
N PRO A 237 -17.97 -20.02 -7.56
CA PRO A 237 -16.70 -20.35 -6.93
C PRO A 237 -15.95 -21.42 -7.74
N SER A 238 -14.62 -21.43 -7.63
CA SER A 238 -13.81 -22.56 -8.12
C SER A 238 -14.15 -23.86 -7.39
N ASP A 239 -13.76 -25.00 -7.94
CA ASP A 239 -14.03 -26.29 -7.29
C ASP A 239 -13.26 -26.41 -5.96
N GLU A 240 -12.07 -25.80 -5.87
CA GLU A 240 -11.32 -25.66 -4.63
C GLU A 240 -12.01 -24.76 -3.59
N GLU A 241 -12.81 -23.78 -4.02
CA GLU A 241 -13.64 -22.94 -3.15
C GLU A 241 -14.96 -23.62 -2.73
N LYS A 242 -15.42 -24.63 -3.49
CA LYS A 242 -16.66 -25.40 -3.26
C LYS A 242 -16.52 -26.57 -2.31
N ASP A 243 -15.29 -26.99 -2.01
CA ASP A 243 -14.94 -28.21 -1.28
C ASP A 243 -15.97 -28.53 -0.17
N GLU A 244 -16.46 -29.78 -0.12
CA GLU A 244 -17.76 -30.18 0.50
C GLU A 244 -17.88 -29.87 2.01
N MET A 245 -16.78 -29.53 2.67
CA MET A 245 -16.70 -29.12 4.08
C MET A 245 -16.29 -27.64 4.30
N GLY A 246 -16.23 -26.84 3.23
CA GLY A 246 -15.65 -25.50 3.18
C GLY A 246 -16.59 -24.36 3.60
N ALA A 247 -16.67 -23.27 2.81
CA ALA A 247 -17.46 -22.08 3.15
C ALA A 247 -18.84 -22.08 2.46
N THR A 248 -19.89 -21.58 3.13
CA THR A 248 -21.20 -21.40 2.46
C THR A 248 -21.15 -20.23 1.47
N ALA A 249 -22.11 -20.17 0.53
CA ALA A 249 -22.24 -19.02 -0.38
C ALA A 249 -22.41 -17.70 0.39
N TRP A 250 -23.09 -17.75 1.54
CA TRP A 250 -23.26 -16.59 2.41
C TRP A 250 -21.96 -16.16 3.09
N ASP A 251 -21.12 -17.11 3.52
CA ASP A 251 -19.80 -16.81 4.09
C ASP A 251 -18.88 -16.18 3.03
N ARG A 252 -18.87 -16.72 1.81
CA ARG A 252 -18.15 -16.12 0.68
C ARG A 252 -18.65 -14.73 0.34
N PHE A 253 -19.98 -14.53 0.27
CA PHE A 253 -20.58 -13.21 0.02
C PHE A 253 -20.15 -12.20 1.09
N LYS A 254 -20.28 -12.53 2.37
CA LYS A 254 -19.88 -11.67 3.48
C LYS A 254 -18.41 -11.30 3.41
N HIS A 255 -17.55 -12.28 3.12
CA HIS A 255 -16.11 -12.05 2.97
C HIS A 255 -15.81 -11.11 1.79
N GLU A 256 -16.40 -11.37 0.63
CA GLU A 256 -16.18 -10.58 -0.58
C GLU A 256 -16.72 -9.15 -0.42
N LEU A 257 -17.84 -8.99 0.29
CA LEU A 257 -18.42 -7.70 0.64
C LEU A 257 -17.54 -6.96 1.66
N TYR A 258 -17.11 -7.62 2.74
CA TYR A 258 -16.19 -7.02 3.72
C TYR A 258 -14.89 -6.54 3.06
N LYS A 259 -14.35 -7.31 2.12
CA LYS A 259 -13.15 -6.93 1.36
C LYS A 259 -13.34 -5.70 0.47
N ARG A 260 -14.56 -5.39 0.01
CA ARG A 260 -14.82 -4.39 -1.06
C ARG A 260 -15.80 -3.29 -0.71
N HIS A 261 -16.52 -3.35 0.40
CA HIS A 261 -17.58 -2.40 0.73
C HIS A 261 -17.11 -0.94 0.68
N CYS A 262 -15.90 -0.65 1.17
CA CYS A 262 -15.31 0.68 1.07
C CYS A 262 -15.04 1.12 -0.37
N ASN A 263 -14.70 0.20 -1.28
CA ASN A 263 -14.53 0.51 -2.70
C ASN A 263 -15.88 0.67 -3.40
N PHE A 264 -16.86 -0.19 -3.09
CA PHE A 264 -18.22 -0.06 -3.61
C PHE A 264 -18.83 1.29 -3.22
N ALA A 265 -18.72 1.68 -1.96
CA ALA A 265 -19.22 2.97 -1.49
C ALA A 265 -18.56 4.13 -2.25
N ASN A 266 -17.23 4.11 -2.37
CA ASN A 266 -16.47 5.12 -3.11
C ASN A 266 -16.88 5.20 -4.59
N ASP A 267 -16.88 4.06 -5.27
CA ASP A 267 -17.05 4.00 -6.71
C ASP A 267 -18.51 4.30 -7.10
N PHE A 268 -19.47 3.87 -6.28
CA PHE A 268 -20.88 4.22 -6.45
C PHE A 268 -21.12 5.72 -6.24
N VAL A 269 -20.69 6.26 -5.10
CA VAL A 269 -20.89 7.68 -4.77
C VAL A 269 -20.27 8.56 -5.85
N TRP A 270 -19.02 8.33 -6.22
CA TRP A 270 -18.36 9.19 -7.20
C TRP A 270 -18.83 8.98 -8.64
N ALA A 271 -19.26 7.77 -9.04
CA ALA A 271 -19.89 7.58 -10.35
C ALA A 271 -21.18 8.41 -10.44
N VAL A 272 -22.03 8.37 -9.41
CA VAL A 272 -23.29 9.13 -9.36
C VAL A 272 -23.03 10.62 -9.28
N VAL A 273 -22.19 11.07 -8.35
CA VAL A 273 -21.89 12.50 -8.15
C VAL A 273 -21.28 13.09 -9.42
N ASN A 274 -20.26 12.45 -10.01
CA ASN A 274 -19.65 12.96 -11.24
C ASN A 274 -20.62 12.94 -12.42
N PHE A 275 -21.55 11.98 -12.49
CA PHE A 275 -22.59 11.99 -13.51
C PHE A 275 -23.49 13.22 -13.34
N LEU A 276 -23.98 13.44 -12.12
CA LEU A 276 -24.85 14.57 -11.81
C LEU A 276 -24.16 15.93 -12.03
N THR A 277 -22.88 16.06 -11.69
CA THR A 277 -22.15 17.34 -11.73
C THR A 277 -21.47 17.63 -13.06
N ASN A 278 -20.88 16.63 -13.73
CA ASN A 278 -20.17 16.85 -15.00
C ASN A 278 -21.07 16.70 -16.23
N PHE A 279 -22.20 16.01 -16.10
CA PHE A 279 -23.26 15.93 -17.11
C PHE A 279 -24.51 16.68 -16.64
N ASN A 280 -24.30 17.85 -16.05
CA ASN A 280 -25.35 18.68 -15.47
C ASN A 280 -26.41 19.14 -16.48
N HIS A 281 -26.03 19.25 -17.76
CA HIS A 281 -26.95 19.47 -18.88
C HIS A 281 -27.93 18.30 -19.10
N ILE A 282 -27.57 17.08 -18.71
CA ILE A 282 -28.44 15.89 -18.76
C ILE A 282 -29.26 15.79 -17.47
N SER A 283 -28.63 16.02 -16.31
CA SER A 283 -29.29 15.90 -14.99
C SER A 283 -30.19 17.08 -14.64
N GLY A 284 -30.12 18.19 -15.39
CA GLY A 284 -30.88 19.41 -15.13
C GLY A 284 -30.36 20.24 -13.94
N ILE A 285 -29.18 19.94 -13.42
CA ILE A 285 -28.60 20.64 -12.27
C ILE A 285 -27.93 21.96 -12.73
N PRO A 286 -28.26 23.12 -12.14
CA PRO A 286 -27.59 24.37 -12.48
C PRO A 286 -26.09 24.31 -12.20
N GLY A 287 -25.27 24.87 -13.10
CA GLY A 287 -23.80 24.85 -12.96
C GLY A 287 -23.28 25.46 -11.67
N ALA A 288 -23.96 26.46 -11.11
CA ALA A 288 -23.60 27.03 -9.80
C ALA A 288 -23.73 26.03 -8.65
N VAL A 289 -24.64 25.05 -8.76
CA VAL A 289 -24.94 24.05 -7.72
C VAL A 289 -23.98 22.85 -7.80
N THR A 290 -23.45 22.54 -8.98
CA THR A 290 -22.57 21.36 -9.17
C THR A 290 -21.28 21.44 -8.35
N GLY A 291 -20.72 22.66 -8.20
CA GLY A 291 -19.58 22.92 -7.32
C GLY A 291 -19.88 22.59 -5.85
N TYR A 292 -21.01 23.08 -5.32
CA TYR A 292 -21.41 22.80 -3.94
C TYR A 292 -21.68 21.32 -3.69
N ILE A 293 -22.33 20.62 -4.63
CA ILE A 293 -22.52 19.17 -4.55
C ILE A 293 -21.16 18.47 -4.45
N THR A 294 -20.21 18.82 -5.32
CA THR A 294 -18.86 18.22 -5.32
C THR A 294 -18.15 18.48 -3.99
N ALA A 295 -18.23 19.71 -3.46
CA ALA A 295 -17.62 20.06 -2.17
C ALA A 295 -18.19 19.23 -1.01
N VAL A 296 -19.51 19.04 -0.95
CA VAL A 296 -20.15 18.20 0.08
C VAL A 296 -19.65 16.75 0.01
N PHE A 297 -19.53 16.19 -1.20
CA PHE A 297 -19.06 14.81 -1.38
C PHE A 297 -17.55 14.64 -1.22
N LEU A 298 -16.74 15.70 -1.27
CA LEU A 298 -15.33 15.61 -0.85
C LEU A 298 -15.20 15.34 0.66
N VAL A 299 -16.18 15.73 1.49
CA VAL A 299 -16.22 15.35 2.92
C VAL A 299 -16.39 13.83 3.08
N PHE A 300 -17.13 13.20 2.18
CA PHE A 300 -17.31 11.75 2.18
C PHE A 300 -15.96 11.01 2.02
N ASP A 301 -15.02 11.52 1.21
CA ASP A 301 -13.68 10.92 1.08
C ASP A 301 -12.91 10.93 2.41
N ILE A 302 -12.98 12.04 3.14
CA ILE A 302 -12.37 12.17 4.47
C ILE A 302 -12.98 11.12 5.40
N CYS A 303 -14.31 11.06 5.48
CA CYS A 303 -15.04 10.11 6.31
C CYS A 303 -14.69 8.65 5.95
N LEU A 304 -14.63 8.33 4.65
CA LEU A 304 -14.32 6.99 4.18
C LEU A 304 -12.88 6.58 4.53
N LEU A 305 -11.91 7.49 4.44
CA LEU A 305 -10.52 7.23 4.84
C LEU A 305 -10.39 7.02 6.35
N LEU A 306 -11.08 7.84 7.16
CA LEU A 306 -11.12 7.65 8.61
C LEU A 306 -11.82 6.36 9.01
N TYR A 307 -12.87 5.97 8.29
CA TYR A 307 -13.54 4.70 8.48
C TYR A 307 -12.62 3.51 8.15
N ARG A 308 -11.87 3.56 7.04
CA ARG A 308 -10.86 2.55 6.70
C ARG A 308 -9.76 2.46 7.77
N ASN A 309 -9.33 3.60 8.32
CA ASN A 309 -8.39 3.62 9.43
C ASN A 309 -8.96 2.92 10.67
N ASN A 310 -10.23 3.15 10.99
CA ASN A 310 -10.90 2.47 12.10
C ASN A 310 -11.00 0.95 11.89
N LEU A 311 -11.33 0.50 10.67
CA LEU A 311 -11.34 -0.93 10.36
C LEU A 311 -9.95 -1.56 10.54
N ALA A 312 -8.91 -0.91 10.03
CA ALA A 312 -7.53 -1.37 10.23
C ALA A 312 -7.13 -1.38 11.71
N LYS A 313 -7.65 -0.46 12.52
CA LYS A 313 -7.47 -0.43 13.98
C LYS A 313 -8.12 -1.63 14.65
N GLU A 314 -9.33 -1.98 14.26
CA GLU A 314 -10.04 -3.16 14.77
C GLU A 314 -9.26 -4.46 14.47
N GLU A 315 -8.74 -4.60 13.25
CA GLU A 315 -7.89 -5.73 12.86
C GLU A 315 -6.60 -5.80 13.71
N TYR A 316 -5.94 -4.65 13.92
CA TYR A 316 -4.77 -4.56 14.79
C TYR A 316 -5.09 -4.95 16.24
N LEU A 317 -6.18 -4.41 16.81
CA LEU A 317 -6.58 -4.71 18.19
C LEU A 317 -6.94 -6.19 18.36
N ALA A 318 -7.60 -6.79 17.38
CA ALA A 318 -7.91 -8.22 17.39
C ALA A 318 -6.63 -9.07 17.39
N LYS A 319 -5.64 -8.72 16.56
CA LYS A 319 -4.36 -9.43 16.52
C LYS A 319 -3.53 -9.20 17.79
N LYS A 320 -3.52 -7.98 18.32
CA LYS A 320 -2.84 -7.65 19.59
C LYS A 320 -3.43 -8.45 20.75
N SER A 321 -4.75 -8.53 20.84
CA SER A 321 -5.45 -9.36 21.84
C SER A 321 -5.04 -10.83 21.72
N GLN A 322 -4.93 -11.37 20.50
CA GLN A 322 -4.49 -12.74 20.27
C GLN A 322 -3.09 -12.98 20.87
N TYR A 323 -2.11 -12.12 20.55
CA TYR A 323 -0.74 -12.27 21.08
C TYR A 323 -0.66 -12.10 22.59
N LEU A 324 -1.39 -11.16 23.17
CA LEU A 324 -1.42 -10.97 24.62
C LEU A 324 -2.00 -12.18 25.35
N GLU A 325 -3.01 -12.84 24.77
CA GLU A 325 -3.55 -14.06 25.33
C GLU A 325 -2.61 -15.26 25.17
N GLU A 326 -1.90 -15.37 24.05
CA GLU A 326 -0.84 -16.36 23.88
C GLU A 326 0.31 -16.15 24.88
N LEU A 327 0.72 -14.89 25.11
CA LEU A 327 1.69 -14.55 26.14
C LEU A 327 1.20 -14.95 27.53
N LYS A 328 -0.06 -14.70 27.86
CA LYS A 328 -0.65 -15.13 29.13
C LYS A 328 -0.60 -16.65 29.26
N TYR A 329 -0.94 -17.38 28.21
CA TYR A 329 -0.88 -18.84 28.18
C TYR A 329 0.54 -19.37 28.43
N TYR A 330 1.56 -18.81 27.78
CA TYR A 330 2.95 -19.26 27.97
C TYR A 330 3.56 -18.78 29.30
N ASN A 331 3.09 -17.68 29.88
CA ASN A 331 3.56 -17.20 31.19
C ASN A 331 2.95 -17.98 32.36
N ASP A 332 1.78 -18.58 32.18
CA ASP A 332 1.08 -19.32 33.24
C ASP A 332 1.79 -20.67 33.53
N THR A 333 2.47 -20.73 34.66
CA THR A 333 3.19 -21.93 35.13
C THR A 333 2.27 -23.02 35.67
N THR A 334 0.98 -22.72 35.86
CA THR A 334 -0.01 -23.71 36.33
C THR A 334 -0.54 -24.59 35.20
N ILE A 335 -0.40 -24.15 33.94
CA ILE A 335 -0.77 -24.91 32.77
C ILE A 335 0.32 -25.95 32.51
N LYS A 336 -0.03 -27.24 32.55
CA LYS A 336 0.86 -28.33 32.08
C LYS A 336 1.14 -28.12 30.60
N SER A 337 2.26 -27.47 30.32
CA SER A 337 2.75 -27.25 28.97
C SER A 337 3.49 -28.49 28.47
N TYR A 338 3.29 -28.82 27.20
CA TYR A 338 4.08 -29.81 26.48
C TYR A 338 5.49 -29.28 26.14
N LEU A 339 5.77 -28.00 26.41
CA LEU A 339 7.05 -27.35 26.16
C LEU A 339 7.95 -27.35 27.40
N SER A 340 9.25 -27.50 27.19
CA SER A 340 10.25 -27.23 28.23
C SER A 340 10.25 -25.75 28.64
N GLU A 341 10.82 -25.43 29.82
CA GLU A 341 10.99 -24.05 30.28
C GLU A 341 11.73 -23.17 29.27
N GLU A 342 12.77 -23.72 28.63
CA GLU A 342 13.54 -23.02 27.60
C GLU A 342 12.70 -22.77 26.34
N GLN A 343 11.96 -23.77 25.86
CA GLN A 343 11.07 -23.61 24.71
C GLN A 343 9.98 -22.58 25.00
N ARG A 344 9.39 -22.60 26.21
CA ARG A 344 8.39 -21.63 26.66
C ARG A 344 8.93 -20.21 26.62
N ARG A 345 10.16 -19.98 27.12
CA ARG A 345 10.83 -18.67 27.01
C ARG A 345 11.04 -18.26 25.56
N ASN A 346 11.45 -19.18 24.69
CA ASN A 346 11.62 -18.89 23.26
C ASN A 346 10.30 -18.47 22.60
N HIS A 347 9.18 -19.11 22.95
CA HIS A 347 7.84 -18.70 22.51
C HIS A 347 7.48 -17.28 23.00
N ILE A 348 7.73 -16.97 24.27
CA ILE A 348 7.49 -15.63 24.83
C ILE A 348 8.34 -14.57 24.11
N THR A 349 9.63 -14.84 23.92
CA THR A 349 10.53 -13.94 23.19
C THR A 349 10.08 -13.71 21.76
N MET A 350 9.65 -14.76 21.04
CA MET A 350 9.14 -14.61 19.69
C MET A 350 7.84 -13.78 19.65
N LEU A 351 6.90 -14.03 20.57
CA LEU A 351 5.65 -13.27 20.65
C LEU A 351 5.87 -11.80 20.94
N ASN A 352 6.79 -11.47 21.86
CA ASN A 352 7.15 -10.07 22.13
C ASN A 352 7.73 -9.39 20.88
N ARG A 353 8.54 -10.09 20.07
CA ARG A 353 9.03 -9.58 18.80
C ARG A 353 7.91 -9.39 17.78
N GLN A 354 7.03 -10.36 17.62
CA GLN A 354 5.85 -10.24 16.73
C GLN A 354 4.93 -9.07 17.16
N LEU A 355 4.79 -8.81 18.46
CA LEU A 355 4.06 -7.65 18.98
C LEU A 355 4.72 -6.33 18.61
N ILE A 356 6.04 -6.25 18.65
CA ILE A 356 6.78 -5.06 18.20
C ILE A 356 6.54 -4.84 16.70
N GLU A 357 6.69 -5.88 15.87
CA GLU A 357 6.40 -5.76 14.43
C GLU A 357 4.94 -5.36 14.17
N LEU A 358 3.98 -5.92 14.92
CA LEU A 358 2.56 -5.57 14.81
C LEU A 358 2.31 -4.10 15.16
N GLU A 359 2.96 -3.57 16.20
CA GLU A 359 2.84 -2.17 16.61
C GLU A 359 3.44 -1.23 15.55
N MET A 360 4.59 -1.59 15.00
CA MET A 360 5.21 -0.85 13.91
C MET A 360 4.33 -0.82 12.67
N ASP A 361 3.84 -1.99 12.23
CA ASP A 361 2.93 -2.12 11.09
C ASP A 361 1.67 -1.26 11.28
N TRP A 362 1.10 -1.26 12.49
CA TRP A 362 -0.07 -0.45 12.82
C TRP A 362 0.24 1.04 12.78
N ARG A 363 1.28 1.52 13.46
CA ARG A 363 1.65 2.93 13.49
C ARG A 363 1.97 3.46 12.09
N THR A 364 2.63 2.66 11.24
CA THR A 364 2.87 3.02 9.83
C THR A 364 1.56 3.11 9.04
N LYS A 365 0.65 2.14 9.19
CA LYS A 365 -0.66 2.16 8.52
C LYS A 365 -1.51 3.36 8.95
N GLU A 366 -1.58 3.62 10.25
CA GLU A 366 -2.31 4.75 10.82
C GLU A 366 -1.77 6.08 10.28
N ALA A 367 -0.45 6.28 10.33
CA ALA A 367 0.17 7.48 9.76
C ALA A 367 -0.15 7.62 8.26
N THR A 368 -0.11 6.52 7.51
CA THR A 368 -0.42 6.51 6.07
C THR A 368 -1.88 6.89 5.79
N PHE A 369 -2.83 6.38 6.58
CA PHE A 369 -4.24 6.77 6.46
C PHE A 369 -4.47 8.22 6.85
N LEU A 370 -3.83 8.71 7.92
CA LEU A 370 -3.93 10.10 8.34
C LEU A 370 -3.35 11.05 7.29
N PHE A 371 -2.22 10.70 6.68
CA PHE A 371 -1.64 11.45 5.56
C PHE A 371 -2.59 11.54 4.37
N ALA A 372 -3.22 10.43 3.99
CA ALA A 372 -4.23 10.40 2.94
C ALA A 372 -5.51 11.20 3.32
N ALA A 373 -5.93 11.16 4.59
CA ALA A 373 -7.06 11.94 5.08
C ALA A 373 -6.75 13.44 5.10
N THR A 374 -5.52 13.84 5.43
CA THR A 374 -5.05 15.23 5.31
C THR A 374 -5.06 15.67 3.85
N ALA A 375 -4.63 14.81 2.92
CA ALA A 375 -4.74 15.09 1.49
C ALA A 375 -6.20 15.34 1.08
N ALA A 376 -7.13 14.47 1.49
CA ALA A 376 -8.58 14.64 1.27
C ALA A 376 -9.09 15.99 1.81
N ALA A 377 -8.69 16.33 3.05
CA ALA A 377 -9.10 17.56 3.70
C ALA A 377 -8.57 18.82 3.01
N LEU A 378 -7.30 18.79 2.55
CA LEU A 378 -6.73 19.88 1.76
C LEU A 378 -7.42 20.02 0.40
N LEU A 379 -7.78 18.90 -0.24
CA LEU A 379 -8.55 18.89 -1.48
C LEU A 379 -9.92 19.54 -1.28
N PHE A 380 -10.65 19.14 -0.25
CA PHE A 380 -11.93 19.72 0.14
C PHE A 380 -11.81 21.21 0.44
N ALA A 381 -10.85 21.61 1.29
CA ALA A 381 -10.67 22.99 1.71
C ALA A 381 -10.27 23.89 0.54
N GLY A 382 -9.31 23.46 -0.27
CA GLY A 382 -8.88 24.18 -1.47
C GLY A 382 -10.03 24.35 -2.46
N PHE A 383 -10.73 23.27 -2.78
CA PHE A 383 -11.84 23.31 -3.73
C PHE A 383 -12.99 24.20 -3.23
N THR A 384 -13.38 24.05 -1.96
CA THR A 384 -14.46 24.84 -1.36
C THR A 384 -14.08 26.32 -1.29
N LEU A 385 -12.84 26.65 -0.92
CA LEU A 385 -12.39 28.03 -0.87
C LEU A 385 -12.41 28.68 -2.25
N ALA A 386 -12.02 27.95 -3.31
CA ALA A 386 -12.11 28.44 -4.69
C ALA A 386 -13.55 28.74 -5.14
N LEU A 387 -14.56 28.10 -4.54
CA LEU A 387 -15.98 28.36 -4.83
C LEU A 387 -16.52 29.58 -4.08
N LEU A 388 -15.99 29.85 -2.88
CA LEU A 388 -16.53 30.88 -1.97
C LEU A 388 -15.90 32.26 -2.18
N VAL A 389 -14.76 32.34 -2.85
CA VAL A 389 -14.00 33.58 -3.03
C VAL A 389 -14.02 34.03 -4.49
N SER A 390 -14.00 35.35 -4.70
CA SER A 390 -13.96 35.94 -6.05
C SER A 390 -12.58 36.45 -6.47
N SER A 391 -11.61 36.50 -5.55
CA SER A 391 -10.26 36.98 -5.84
C SER A 391 -9.49 35.97 -6.71
N PRO A 392 -9.03 36.35 -7.93
CA PRO A 392 -8.28 35.45 -8.82
C PRO A 392 -7.02 34.85 -8.17
N VAL A 393 -6.32 35.63 -7.34
CA VAL A 393 -5.13 35.18 -6.61
C VAL A 393 -5.47 34.10 -5.59
N ILE A 394 -6.57 34.28 -4.84
CA ILE A 394 -7.01 33.28 -3.85
C ILE A 394 -7.49 32.02 -4.58
N ILE A 395 -8.24 32.15 -5.68
CA ILE A 395 -8.68 31.01 -6.50
C ILE A 395 -7.47 30.21 -7.03
N PHE A 396 -6.44 30.90 -7.54
CA PHE A 396 -5.20 30.26 -7.95
C PHE A 396 -4.53 29.48 -6.80
N ALA A 397 -4.35 30.13 -5.65
CA ALA A 397 -3.76 29.50 -4.47
C ALA A 397 -4.57 28.28 -4.00
N SER A 398 -5.90 28.38 -4.02
CA SER A 398 -6.83 27.31 -3.69
C SER A 398 -6.70 26.08 -4.60
N TYR A 399 -6.59 26.27 -5.92
CA TYR A 399 -6.35 25.14 -6.83
C TYR A 399 -4.93 24.59 -6.71
N PHE A 400 -3.94 25.42 -6.40
CA PHE A 400 -2.59 24.94 -6.09
C PHE A 400 -2.59 24.05 -4.85
N VAL A 401 -3.35 24.40 -3.79
CA VAL A 401 -3.54 23.51 -2.62
C VAL A 401 -4.19 22.18 -3.03
N CYS A 402 -5.17 22.19 -3.93
CA CYS A 402 -5.77 20.96 -4.46
C CYS A 402 -4.74 20.10 -5.22
N GLN A 403 -3.87 20.73 -6.00
CA GLN A 403 -2.78 20.05 -6.70
C GLN A 403 -1.80 19.41 -5.72
N VAL A 404 -1.43 20.11 -4.64
CA VAL A 404 -0.60 19.55 -3.55
C VAL A 404 -1.31 18.37 -2.88
N ALA A 405 -2.61 18.46 -2.60
CA ALA A 405 -3.38 17.36 -2.05
C ALA A 405 -3.34 16.11 -2.93
N VAL A 406 -3.51 16.25 -4.25
CA VAL A 406 -3.40 15.09 -5.15
C VAL A 406 -1.96 14.56 -5.24
N ALA A 407 -0.96 15.45 -5.15
CA ALA A 407 0.45 15.06 -5.05
C ALA A 407 0.72 14.21 -3.79
N MET A 408 0.08 14.53 -2.66
CA MET A 408 0.14 13.73 -1.45
C MET A 408 -0.44 12.33 -1.66
N TYR A 409 -1.60 12.20 -2.32
CA TYR A 409 -2.14 10.87 -2.66
C TYR A 409 -1.16 10.04 -3.50
N LEU A 410 -0.56 10.63 -4.52
CA LEU A 410 0.46 9.97 -5.36
C LEU A 410 1.74 9.62 -4.57
N SER A 411 2.02 10.34 -3.48
CA SER A 411 3.22 10.15 -2.64
C SER A 411 2.96 9.27 -1.41
N THR A 412 1.76 8.71 -1.25
CA THR A 412 1.37 7.93 -0.06
C THR A 412 2.27 6.71 0.17
N GLY A 413 2.73 6.04 -0.90
CA GLY A 413 3.67 4.93 -0.79
C GLY A 413 5.05 5.34 -0.26
N ALA A 414 5.60 6.45 -0.75
CA ALA A 414 6.87 6.98 -0.27
C ALA A 414 6.75 7.49 1.18
N TYR A 415 5.62 8.11 1.53
CA TYR A 415 5.33 8.51 2.90
C TYR A 415 5.26 7.31 3.86
N SER A 416 4.62 6.21 3.43
CA SER A 416 4.51 4.98 4.23
C SER A 416 5.90 4.41 4.55
N GLN A 417 6.80 4.35 3.57
CA GLN A 417 8.19 3.94 3.77
C GLN A 417 8.95 4.89 4.71
N PHE A 418 8.81 6.20 4.52
CA PHE A 418 9.38 7.20 5.42
C PHE A 418 8.90 7.00 6.87
N SER A 419 7.60 6.78 7.07
CA SER A 419 7.02 6.53 8.38
C SER A 419 7.57 5.24 9.00
N GLU A 420 7.60 4.13 8.26
CA GLU A 420 8.21 2.86 8.71
C GLU A 420 9.66 3.04 9.15
N LYS A 421 10.49 3.67 8.30
CA LYS A 421 11.92 3.89 8.63
C LYS A 421 12.12 4.85 9.79
N SER A 422 11.22 5.82 9.98
CA SER A 422 11.26 6.70 11.16
C SER A 422 10.99 5.94 12.46
N LEU A 423 10.07 4.98 12.44
CA LEU A 423 9.78 4.12 13.59
C LEU A 423 10.92 3.13 13.87
N LEU A 424 11.54 2.56 12.82
CA LEU A 424 12.73 1.71 12.97
C LEU A 424 13.90 2.49 13.60
N LEU A 425 14.09 3.75 13.22
CA LEU A 425 15.10 4.62 13.82
C LEU A 425 14.76 4.93 15.29
N GLU A 426 13.49 5.21 15.61
CA GLU A 426 13.05 5.40 17.00
C GLU A 426 13.36 4.15 17.85
N GLN A 427 13.03 2.96 17.34
CA GLN A 427 13.33 1.71 18.02
C GLN A 427 14.85 1.49 18.18
N ALA A 428 15.63 1.72 17.13
CA ALA A 428 17.09 1.57 17.17
C ALA A 428 17.76 2.54 18.15
N ASN A 429 17.20 3.75 18.34
CA ASN A 429 17.65 4.69 19.36
C ASN A 429 17.36 4.17 20.78
N LEU A 430 16.25 3.46 20.97
CA LEU A 430 15.86 2.91 22.28
C LEU A 430 16.65 1.64 22.63
N THR A 431 16.91 0.77 21.66
CA THR A 431 17.63 -0.50 21.88
C THR A 431 19.14 -0.37 21.74
N GLY A 432 19.63 0.67 21.05
CA GLY A 432 21.03 0.81 20.65
C GLY A 432 21.43 -0.12 19.49
N GLU A 433 20.54 -0.99 19.02
CA GLU A 433 20.83 -1.97 17.97
C GLU A 433 20.70 -1.35 16.57
N ASN A 434 21.67 -1.61 15.69
CA ASN A 434 21.63 -1.23 14.27
C ASN A 434 21.38 0.26 13.99
N LEU A 435 21.71 1.15 14.93
CA LEU A 435 21.41 2.59 14.85
C LEU A 435 21.93 3.25 13.56
N ASN A 436 23.16 2.93 13.14
CA ASN A 436 23.76 3.50 11.93
C ASN A 436 23.01 3.07 10.66
N VAL A 437 22.56 1.81 10.61
CA VAL A 437 21.78 1.27 9.50
C VAL A 437 20.40 1.93 9.47
N ALA A 438 19.70 1.96 10.61
CA ALA A 438 18.38 2.57 10.73
C ALA A 438 18.40 4.07 10.36
N ARG A 439 19.44 4.80 10.79
CA ARG A 439 19.61 6.22 10.43
C ARG A 439 19.77 6.41 8.93
N LYS A 440 20.60 5.59 8.29
CA LYS A 440 20.82 5.67 6.85
C LYS A 440 19.56 5.33 6.06
N GLU A 441 18.85 4.26 6.43
CA GLU A 441 17.59 3.89 5.79
C GLU A 441 16.53 4.98 5.93
N TYR A 442 16.46 5.63 7.10
CA TYR A 442 15.59 6.77 7.34
C TYR A 442 15.93 7.96 6.44
N GLU A 443 17.22 8.32 6.30
CA GLU A 443 17.65 9.42 5.43
C GLU A 443 17.31 9.17 3.96
N ILE A 444 17.50 7.94 3.48
CA ILE A 444 17.11 7.51 2.12
C ILE A 444 15.59 7.67 1.95
N ALA A 445 14.80 7.09 2.85
CA ALA A 445 13.34 7.13 2.76
C ALA A 445 12.77 8.56 2.87
N ARG A 446 13.39 9.42 3.69
CA ARG A 446 13.04 10.84 3.80
C ARG A 446 13.30 11.58 2.50
N ASN A 447 14.46 11.39 1.89
CA ASN A 447 14.82 12.04 0.63
C ASN A 447 13.91 11.56 -0.51
N ASP A 448 13.61 10.26 -0.56
CA ASP A 448 12.66 9.68 -1.51
C ASP A 448 11.25 10.26 -1.36
N PHE A 449 10.78 10.46 -0.12
CA PHE A 449 9.49 11.09 0.15
C PHE A 449 9.46 12.56 -0.28
N ILE A 450 10.48 13.35 0.07
CA ILE A 450 10.58 14.77 -0.36
C ILE A 450 10.62 14.85 -1.88
N PHE A 451 11.43 14.00 -2.52
CA PHE A 451 11.52 13.93 -3.97
C PHE A 451 10.17 13.58 -4.59
N ALA A 452 9.48 12.55 -4.08
CA ALA A 452 8.15 12.18 -4.54
C ALA A 452 7.14 13.34 -4.41
N MET A 453 7.14 14.06 -3.29
CA MET A 453 6.27 15.22 -3.08
C MET A 453 6.54 16.35 -4.06
N VAL A 454 7.80 16.75 -4.23
CA VAL A 454 8.18 17.83 -5.16
C VAL A 454 7.87 17.42 -6.59
N LYS A 455 8.24 16.20 -6.97
CA LYS A 455 8.00 15.62 -8.28
C LYS A 455 6.51 15.59 -8.61
N ASN A 456 5.71 15.00 -7.72
CA ASN A 456 4.26 14.88 -7.89
C ASN A 456 3.53 16.22 -7.69
N THR A 457 4.20 17.29 -7.28
CA THR A 457 3.60 18.63 -7.23
C THR A 457 3.94 19.43 -8.48
N VAL A 458 5.21 19.47 -8.89
CA VAL A 458 5.72 20.46 -9.87
C VAL A 458 5.78 19.90 -11.29
N MET A 459 6.38 18.72 -11.48
CA MET A 459 6.73 18.22 -12.81
C MET A 459 5.55 18.13 -13.77
N PRO A 460 4.37 17.68 -13.35
CA PRO A 460 3.25 17.51 -14.26
C PRO A 460 2.63 18.84 -14.69
N SER A 461 2.55 19.83 -13.80
CA SER A 461 2.15 21.19 -14.20
C SER A 461 3.17 21.80 -15.16
N LEU A 462 4.47 21.58 -14.92
CA LEU A 462 5.52 22.01 -15.84
C LEU A 462 5.37 21.33 -17.21
N LEU A 463 5.13 20.02 -17.27
CA LEU A 463 4.93 19.28 -18.51
C LEU A 463 3.67 19.76 -19.24
N ILE A 464 2.53 19.90 -18.55
CA ILE A 464 1.26 20.37 -19.15
C ILE A 464 1.44 21.77 -19.73
N ALA A 465 2.03 22.70 -18.97
CA ALA A 465 2.30 24.05 -19.44
C ALA A 465 3.25 24.04 -20.64
N THR A 466 4.33 23.25 -20.58
CA THR A 466 5.30 23.14 -21.68
C THR A 466 4.64 22.55 -22.94
N TYR A 467 3.80 21.52 -22.82
CA TYR A 467 3.06 20.95 -23.95
C TYR A 467 2.10 21.96 -24.59
N ALA A 468 1.45 22.79 -23.77
CA ALA A 468 0.55 23.82 -24.26
C ALA A 468 1.27 24.97 -24.97
N ILE A 469 2.50 25.30 -24.54
CA ILE A 469 3.30 26.38 -25.13
C ILE A 469 4.08 25.86 -26.36
N CYS A 470 4.78 24.74 -26.22
CA CYS A 470 5.71 24.21 -27.22
C CYS A 470 5.88 22.68 -27.07
N TRP A 471 5.12 21.91 -27.85
CA TRP A 471 5.15 20.44 -27.79
C TRP A 471 6.53 19.80 -28.04
N PRO A 472 7.43 20.30 -28.93
CA PRO A 472 8.77 19.73 -29.07
C PRO A 472 9.64 19.94 -27.82
N ALA A 473 9.55 21.12 -27.19
CA ALA A 473 10.24 21.39 -25.94
C ALA A 473 9.71 20.48 -24.81
N ALA A 474 8.41 20.19 -24.81
CA ALA A 474 7.81 19.27 -23.85
C ALA A 474 8.31 17.83 -24.02
N ILE A 475 8.51 17.36 -25.25
CA ILE A 475 9.14 16.06 -25.52
C ILE A 475 10.59 16.05 -25.00
N ALA A 476 11.37 17.09 -25.31
CA ALA A 476 12.75 17.19 -24.83
C ALA A 476 12.82 17.18 -23.29
N LEU A 477 11.94 17.95 -22.63
CA LEU A 477 11.81 17.97 -21.17
C LEU A 477 11.38 16.60 -20.62
N THR A 478 10.48 15.89 -21.30
CA THR A 478 10.07 14.53 -20.92
C THR A 478 11.25 13.56 -20.99
N VAL A 479 12.05 13.62 -22.05
CA VAL A 479 13.26 12.78 -22.20
C VAL A 479 14.29 13.09 -21.11
N LEU A 480 14.55 14.38 -20.84
CA LEU A 480 15.44 14.80 -19.76
C LEU A 480 14.94 14.32 -18.40
N TYR A 481 13.64 14.42 -18.16
CA TYR A 481 13.00 13.94 -16.94
C TYR A 481 13.13 12.42 -16.79
N MET A 482 12.88 11.65 -17.86
CA MET A 482 13.09 10.20 -17.86
C MET A 482 14.56 9.84 -17.57
N GLY A 483 15.51 10.57 -18.16
CA GLY A 483 16.94 10.41 -17.88
C GLY A 483 17.28 10.68 -16.41
N HIS A 484 16.70 11.73 -15.83
CA HIS A 484 16.85 12.04 -14.41
C HIS A 484 16.26 10.96 -13.50
N GLU A 485 15.06 10.44 -13.80
CA GLU A 485 14.47 9.33 -13.02
C GLU A 485 15.34 8.07 -13.08
N LEU A 486 15.95 7.77 -14.25
CA LEU A 486 16.89 6.66 -14.39
C LEU A 486 18.16 6.88 -13.55
N LEU A 487 18.70 8.09 -13.54
CA LEU A 487 19.86 8.44 -12.70
C LEU A 487 19.52 8.38 -11.21
N HIS A 488 18.35 8.89 -10.81
CA HIS A 488 17.87 8.80 -9.43
C HIS A 488 17.71 7.34 -8.99
N ALA A 489 17.08 6.50 -9.82
CA ALA A 489 16.93 5.07 -9.56
C ALA A 489 18.30 4.36 -9.46
N TYR A 490 19.28 4.75 -10.28
CA TYR A 490 20.65 4.24 -10.21
C TYR A 490 21.33 4.60 -8.88
N ASN A 491 21.26 5.87 -8.48
CA ASN A 491 21.85 6.33 -7.22
C ASN A 491 21.19 5.65 -6.01
N GLN A 492 19.86 5.53 -6.03
CA GLN A 492 19.10 4.84 -4.98
C GLN A 492 19.47 3.36 -4.89
N TYR A 493 19.73 2.70 -6.03
CA TYR A 493 20.22 1.33 -6.06
C TYR A 493 21.57 1.20 -5.34
N GLY A 494 22.51 2.11 -5.61
CA GLY A 494 23.81 2.16 -4.93
C GLY A 494 23.69 2.39 -3.42
N LEU A 495 22.87 3.36 -3.00
CA LEU A 495 22.65 3.68 -1.59
C LEU A 495 22.03 2.50 -0.81
N ASN A 496 21.08 1.78 -1.44
CA ASN A 496 20.47 0.59 -0.86
C ASN A 496 21.47 -0.56 -0.74
N ALA A 497 22.33 -0.75 -1.74
CA ALA A 497 23.40 -1.75 -1.66
C ALA A 497 24.38 -1.43 -0.51
N GLU A 498 24.72 -0.15 -0.33
CA GLU A 498 25.58 0.29 0.77
C GLU A 498 24.91 0.11 2.14
N SER A 499 23.60 0.36 2.26
CA SER A 499 22.84 0.06 3.49
C SER A 499 22.86 -1.43 3.84
N LYS A 500 22.64 -2.30 2.84
CA LYS A 500 22.74 -3.75 3.03
C LYS A 500 24.14 -4.19 3.47
N LEU A 501 25.18 -3.57 2.89
CA LEU A 501 26.57 -3.83 3.29
C LEU A 501 26.80 -3.44 4.75
N LEU A 502 26.35 -2.24 5.16
CA LEU A 502 26.44 -1.79 6.55
C LEU A 502 25.73 -2.75 7.50
N ALA A 503 24.53 -3.20 7.14
CA ALA A 503 23.78 -4.20 7.89
C ALA A 503 24.53 -5.54 8.01
N ALA A 504 25.23 -5.96 6.95
CA ALA A 504 26.03 -7.19 6.97
C ALA A 504 27.31 -7.06 7.83
N THR A 505 27.82 -5.85 8.04
CA THR A 505 29.05 -5.57 8.79
C THR A 505 28.82 -5.11 10.24
N ALA A 506 27.58 -4.85 10.63
CA ALA A 506 27.27 -4.38 11.98
C ALA A 506 27.61 -5.46 13.04
N PRO A 507 28.32 -5.12 14.14
CA PRO A 507 28.61 -6.08 15.21
C PRO A 507 27.32 -6.58 15.87
N ASN A 508 27.23 -7.90 16.06
CA ASN A 508 26.11 -8.56 16.73
C ASN A 508 26.20 -8.37 18.25
N ASP A 509 26.04 -7.15 18.74
CA ASP A 509 25.94 -6.90 20.18
C ASP A 509 24.51 -7.23 20.61
N PHE A 510 24.30 -8.51 20.95
CA PHE A 510 23.08 -8.98 21.60
C PHE A 510 23.02 -8.45 23.03
N ALA A 511 22.59 -7.20 23.20
CA ALA A 511 22.05 -6.78 24.48
C ALA A 511 20.69 -7.47 24.66
N GLN A 512 20.50 -8.20 25.76
CA GLN A 512 19.16 -8.64 26.14
C GLN A 512 18.25 -7.40 26.17
N PRO A 513 17.07 -7.43 25.55
CA PRO A 513 16.15 -6.31 25.63
C PRO A 513 15.87 -6.07 27.11
N SER A 514 16.31 -4.92 27.63
CA SER A 514 15.78 -4.44 28.88
C SER A 514 14.28 -4.31 28.67
N LEU A 515 13.50 -4.88 29.59
CA LEU A 515 12.06 -4.71 29.65
C LEU A 515 11.79 -3.21 29.83
N ALA A 516 11.72 -2.46 28.74
CA ALA A 516 11.18 -1.12 28.75
C ALA A 516 9.71 -1.24 29.18
N PRO A 517 9.24 -0.40 30.12
CA PRO A 517 7.87 -0.46 30.58
C PRO A 517 6.92 -0.20 29.41
N ALA A 518 5.83 -0.96 29.36
CA ALA A 518 4.76 -0.80 28.39
C ALA A 518 4.27 0.65 28.39
N PHE A 519 4.30 1.28 27.21
CA PHE A 519 3.57 2.51 26.90
C PHE A 519 2.36 2.18 26.04
#